data_AF-A0A1A1W3Z6-F1
#
_entry.id   AF-A0A1A1W3Z6-F1
#
_cell.length_a   1.000
_cell.length_b   1.000
_cell.length_c   1.000
_cell.angle_alpha   90.00
_cell.angle_beta   90.00
_cell.angle_gamma   90.00
#
_symmetry.space_group_name_H-M   'P 1'
#
loop_
_entity.id
_entity.type
_entity.pdbx_description
1 polymer ?
#
loop_
_entity_poly.entity_id
_entity_poly.type
_entity_poly.pdbx_seq_one_letter_code
_entity_poly.pdbx_strand_id
1 'polypeptide(L)'
;MRVITTIAAGALMAGSVFGTSVARADSPAERQACQLMDDPAAAEQGLAPAEYAFMQLRATMSAQRARDIMSIAVQEDCPNHIVDLPASWR
;
A
#
# COMPACT_ATOMS: atom_id res chain seq x y z
N MET A 1 -57.40 22.17 -25.08
CA MET A 1 -56.06 21.56 -25.01
C MET A 1 -55.87 21.04 -23.59
N ARG A 2 -55.94 19.71 -23.42
CA ARG A 2 -54.85 18.80 -23.00
C ARG A 2 -54.53 18.85 -21.51
N VAL A 3 -54.94 17.82 -20.78
CA VAL A 3 -54.22 17.34 -19.61
C VAL A 3 -53.94 15.87 -19.86
N ILE A 4 -52.71 15.57 -20.27
CA ILE A 4 -52.23 14.20 -20.49
C ILE A 4 -51.57 13.79 -19.19
N THR A 5 -52.24 12.94 -18.43
CA THR A 5 -51.67 12.21 -17.30
C THR A 5 -50.67 11.19 -17.84
N THR A 6 -49.40 11.34 -17.50
CA THR A 6 -48.37 10.31 -17.73
C THR A 6 -47.64 10.05 -16.42
N ILE A 7 -47.86 8.86 -15.86
CA ILE A 7 -47.05 8.27 -14.80
C ILE A 7 -46.41 7.01 -15.42
N ALA A 8 -45.08 6.97 -15.44
CA ALA A 8 -44.25 5.76 -15.40
C ALA A 8 -42.79 6.25 -15.28
N ALA A 9 -42.19 6.20 -14.09
CA ALA A 9 -41.41 5.06 -13.59
C ALA A 9 -40.09 4.86 -14.37
N GLY A 10 -38.97 5.14 -13.70
CA GLY A 10 -37.64 4.91 -14.26
C GLY A 10 -36.54 5.55 -13.43
N ALA A 11 -36.40 5.13 -12.18
CA ALA A 11 -35.22 5.43 -11.37
C ALA A 11 -33.99 4.78 -12.03
N LEU A 12 -33.04 5.59 -12.48
CA LEU A 12 -31.66 5.17 -12.66
C LEU A 12 -30.78 6.18 -11.95
N MET A 13 -30.44 5.81 -10.73
CA MET A 13 -29.37 6.40 -9.94
C MET A 13 -28.10 6.41 -10.79
N ALA A 14 -27.78 7.55 -11.40
CA ALA A 14 -26.43 7.85 -11.84
C ALA A 14 -25.59 8.15 -10.59
N GLY A 15 -25.39 7.13 -9.75
CA GLY A 15 -24.31 7.11 -8.80
C GLY A 15 -23.04 7.05 -9.60
N SER A 16 -22.49 8.20 -9.97
CA SER A 16 -21.10 8.31 -10.36
C SER A 16 -20.30 7.81 -9.16
N VAL A 17 -19.95 6.53 -9.23
CA VAL A 17 -19.01 5.88 -8.33
C VAL A 17 -17.79 6.78 -8.36
N PHE A 18 -17.55 7.49 -7.27
CA PHE A 18 -16.26 8.12 -7.01
C PHE A 18 -15.27 6.97 -6.91
N GLY A 19 -14.83 6.46 -8.06
CA GLY A 19 -13.60 5.72 -8.17
C GLY A 19 -12.53 6.73 -7.77
N THR A 20 -12.26 6.80 -6.47
CA THR A 20 -10.96 7.25 -6.00
C THR A 20 -9.99 6.22 -6.51
N SER A 21 -9.63 6.31 -7.79
CA SER A 21 -8.34 5.88 -8.25
C SER A 21 -7.39 6.69 -7.39
N VAL A 22 -7.02 6.14 -6.24
CA VAL A 22 -5.83 6.58 -5.54
C VAL A 22 -4.76 6.23 -6.56
N ALA A 23 -4.39 7.21 -7.40
CA ALA A 23 -3.14 7.17 -8.11
C ALA A 23 -2.11 7.13 -6.98
N ARG A 24 -1.79 5.91 -6.53
CA ARG A 24 -0.82 5.65 -5.48
C ARG A 24 0.49 6.05 -6.12
N ALA A 25 0.91 7.27 -5.83
CA ALA A 25 2.22 7.72 -6.24
C ALA A 25 3.20 6.88 -5.40
N ASP A 26 3.98 6.01 -6.06
CA ASP A 26 5.05 5.23 -5.44
C ASP A 26 5.76 6.12 -4.42
N SER A 27 5.50 5.88 -3.14
CA SER A 27 5.96 6.82 -2.15
C SER A 27 7.48 6.65 -2.05
N PRO A 28 8.26 7.74 -1.93
CA PRO A 28 9.70 7.62 -1.70
C PRO A 28 10.05 6.73 -0.51
N ALA A 29 9.13 6.57 0.45
CA ALA A 29 9.29 5.73 1.62
C ALA A 29 9.14 4.22 1.31
N GLU A 30 8.21 3.82 0.44
CA GLU A 30 8.05 2.42 0.02
C GLU A 30 9.27 1.97 -0.80
N ARG A 31 9.72 2.80 -1.74
CA ARG A 31 10.98 2.57 -2.47
C ARG A 31 12.19 2.49 -1.54
N GLN A 32 12.27 3.36 -0.53
CA GLN A 32 13.33 3.28 0.48
C GLN A 32 13.26 1.97 1.27
N ALA A 33 12.06 1.50 1.63
CA ALA A 33 11.90 0.23 2.33
C ALA A 33 12.43 -0.94 1.50
N CYS A 34 12.11 -0.99 0.21
CA CYS A 34 12.66 -2.00 -0.70
C CYS A 34 14.18 -1.92 -0.81
N GLN A 35 14.75 -0.72 -0.99
CA GLN A 35 16.20 -0.53 -1.02
C GLN A 35 16.90 -1.03 0.24
N LEU A 36 16.27 -0.87 1.40
CA LEU A 36 16.80 -1.37 2.66
C LEU A 36 16.67 -2.90 2.78
N MET A 37 15.63 -3.52 2.21
CA MET A 37 15.51 -4.99 2.19
C MET A 37 16.50 -5.63 1.22
N ASP A 38 16.89 -4.94 0.16
CA ASP A 38 17.94 -5.36 -0.77
C ASP A 38 19.37 -5.05 -0.27
N ASP A 39 19.53 -4.36 0.87
CA ASP A 39 20.84 -3.91 1.36
C ASP A 39 21.71 -5.10 1.81
N PRO A 40 22.86 -5.35 1.18
CA PRO A 40 23.75 -6.45 1.58
C PRO A 40 24.30 -6.28 3.00
N ALA A 41 24.29 -5.07 3.57
CA ALA A 41 24.70 -4.82 4.95
C ALA A 41 23.84 -5.59 5.97
N ALA A 42 22.62 -5.98 5.61
CA ALA A 42 21.80 -6.86 6.44
C ALA A 42 22.52 -8.20 6.71
N ALA A 43 23.05 -8.83 5.66
CA ALA A 43 23.77 -10.10 5.77
C ALA A 43 25.10 -9.95 6.52
N GLU A 44 25.81 -8.84 6.31
CA GLU A 44 27.05 -8.51 7.04
C GLU A 44 26.83 -8.38 8.56
N GLN A 45 25.61 -7.99 8.96
CA GLN A 45 25.17 -7.87 10.34
C GLN A 45 24.45 -9.12 10.87
N GLY A 46 24.28 -10.15 10.03
CA GLY A 46 23.58 -11.39 10.40
C GLY A 46 22.07 -11.22 10.59
N LEU A 47 21.46 -10.23 9.94
CA LEU A 47 20.04 -9.88 10.05
C LEU A 47 19.26 -10.35 8.83
N ALA A 48 17.97 -10.65 9.04
CA ALA A 48 17.06 -10.88 7.92
C ALA A 48 16.76 -9.54 7.19
N PRO A 49 16.49 -9.56 5.87
CA PRO A 49 16.15 -8.36 5.10
C PRO A 49 15.08 -7.47 5.74
N ALA A 50 13.94 -8.07 6.11
CA ALA A 50 12.84 -7.34 6.73
C ALA A 50 13.19 -6.82 8.13
N GLU A 51 14.02 -7.55 8.88
CA GLU A 51 14.47 -7.10 10.21
C GLU A 51 15.36 -5.86 10.10
N TYR A 52 16.35 -5.91 9.21
CA TYR A 52 17.24 -4.79 8.95
C TYR A 52 16.46 -3.56 8.47
N ALA A 53 15.62 -3.71 7.44
CA ALA A 53 14.83 -2.61 6.91
C ALA A 53 13.91 -2.00 7.99
N PHE A 54 13.27 -2.83 8.81
CA PHE A 54 12.45 -2.35 9.91
C PHE A 54 13.27 -1.51 10.89
N MET A 55 14.43 -1.98 11.34
CA MET A 55 15.28 -1.22 12.27
C MET A 55 15.70 0.14 11.70
N GLN A 56 16.11 0.18 10.43
CA GLN A 56 16.54 1.40 9.76
C GLN A 56 15.39 2.41 9.61
N LEU A 57 14.20 1.96 9.21
CA LEU A 57 13.03 2.84 9.14
C LEU A 57 12.65 3.37 10.53
N ARG A 58 12.68 2.51 11.55
CA ARG A 58 12.33 2.86 12.95
C ARG A 58 13.23 3.87 13.62
N ALA A 59 14.42 4.14 13.06
CA ALA A 59 15.27 5.23 13.51
C ALA A 59 14.62 6.61 13.29
N THR A 60 13.70 6.74 12.33
CA THR A 60 13.08 8.03 11.95
C THR A 60 11.56 8.04 12.07
N MET A 61 10.90 6.88 12.23
CA MET A 61 9.45 6.78 12.29
C MET A 61 8.93 5.75 13.33
N SER A 62 7.62 5.75 13.53
CA SER A 62 6.95 4.86 14.50
C SER A 62 6.94 3.40 14.05
N ALA A 63 6.68 2.50 15.02
CA ALA A 63 6.52 1.05 14.79
C ALA A 63 5.51 0.74 13.70
N GLN A 64 4.34 1.33 13.90
CA GLN A 64 3.20 1.10 13.05
C GLN A 64 3.49 1.63 11.64
N ARG A 65 4.04 2.84 11.54
CA ARG A 65 4.33 3.44 10.23
C ARG A 65 5.36 2.66 9.42
N ALA A 66 6.44 2.19 10.05
CA ALA A 66 7.44 1.36 9.36
C ALA A 66 6.82 0.04 8.85
N ARG A 67 6.01 -0.62 9.69
CA ARG A 67 5.26 -1.83 9.29
C ARG A 67 4.35 -1.56 8.11
N ASP A 68 3.51 -0.53 8.20
CA ASP A 68 2.54 -0.20 7.14
C ASP A 68 3.24 0.07 5.80
N ILE A 69 4.36 0.83 5.83
CA ILE A 69 5.17 1.11 4.64
C ILE A 69 5.76 -0.17 4.07
N MET A 70 6.38 -1.02 4.91
CA MET A 70 6.96 -2.28 4.44
C MET A 70 5.90 -3.22 3.87
N SER A 71 4.74 -3.33 4.51
CA SER A 71 3.61 -4.14 4.06
C SER A 71 3.10 -3.69 2.68
N ILE A 72 3.05 -2.38 2.41
CA ILE A 72 2.66 -1.86 1.10
C ILE A 72 3.79 -2.07 0.07
N ALA A 73 5.03 -1.75 0.46
CA ALA A 73 6.20 -1.83 -0.42
C ALA A 73 6.39 -3.23 -1.01
N VAL A 74 6.23 -4.30 -0.23
CA VAL A 74 6.36 -5.67 -0.77
C VAL A 74 5.18 -6.14 -1.60
N GLN A 75 4.06 -5.42 -1.62
CA GLN A 75 2.96 -5.74 -2.53
C GLN A 75 3.14 -5.05 -3.87
N GLU A 76 3.70 -3.84 -3.86
CA GLU A 76 3.68 -2.93 -5.02
C GLU A 76 5.06 -2.71 -5.65
N ASP A 77 6.12 -2.54 -4.85
CA ASP A 77 7.46 -2.14 -5.31
C ASP A 77 8.46 -3.31 -5.36
N CYS A 78 8.44 -4.20 -4.36
CA CYS A 78 9.40 -5.31 -4.25
C CYS A 78 8.72 -6.63 -3.83
N PRO A 79 7.94 -7.25 -4.74
CA PRO A 79 7.18 -8.48 -4.47
C PRO A 79 8.03 -9.70 -4.14
N ASN A 80 9.32 -9.69 -4.48
CA ASN A 80 10.27 -10.73 -4.07
C ASN A 80 10.45 -10.80 -2.55
N HIS A 81 10.26 -9.69 -1.83
CA HIS A 81 10.45 -9.61 -0.38
C HIS A 81 9.21 -9.98 0.44
N ILE A 82 8.08 -10.32 -0.20
CA ILE A 82 6.86 -10.69 0.53
C ILE A 82 7.11 -11.87 1.49
N VAL A 83 7.98 -12.80 1.11
CA VAL A 83 8.34 -13.98 1.92
C VAL A 83 9.23 -13.64 3.11
N ASP A 84 9.92 -12.51 3.06
CA ASP A 84 10.80 -12.04 4.13
C ASP A 84 10.00 -11.38 5.26
N LEU A 85 8.75 -10.94 4.99
CA LEU A 85 7.89 -10.34 6.01
C LEU A 85 7.33 -11.38 7.00
N PRO A 86 7.18 -11.00 8.28
CA PRO A 86 6.39 -11.75 9.24
C PRO A 86 4.98 -12.01 8.71
N ALA A 87 4.43 -13.20 9.00
CA ALA A 87 3.12 -13.60 8.49
C ALA A 87 1.98 -12.62 8.83
N SER A 88 2.10 -11.88 9.93
CA SER A 88 1.11 -10.87 10.34
C SER A 88 1.21 -9.55 9.57
N TRP A 89 2.24 -9.34 8.75
CA TRP A 89 2.49 -8.09 8.01
C TRP A 89 2.33 -8.26 6.51
N ARG A 90 2.32 -9.49 6.02
CA ARG A 90 1.89 -9.82 4.66
C ARG A 90 0.39 -9.61 4.53
#